data_AF-A0A957P6C1-F1
#
_entry.id   AF-A0A957P6C1-F1
#
_cell.length_a   1.000
_cell.length_b   1.000
_cell.length_c   1.000
_cell.angle_alpha   90.00
_cell.angle_beta   90.00
_cell.angle_gamma   90.00
#
_symmetry.space_group_name_H-M   'P 1'
#
loop_
_entity.id
_entity.type
_entity.pdbx_description
1 polymer ?
#
loop_
_entity_poly.entity_id
_entity_poly.type
_entity_poly.pdbx_seq_one_letter_code
_entity_poly.pdbx_strand_id
1 'polypeptide(L)'
;NLIVSPVQGFIMIWGSIAIVVGVAGLTWVAWLLLLMPWLSLVWTVFTVRWTAALPYGSVEIMGFNLWMLLGIYALLMVVYWRQQIWGGLRRGLEIGARQLVALLAGPVTAGALCVAGLVVWGGVLSQPDGQLHVYFLDIGQGDGIFIETPSGRQVLIDGGSSPQALFSELGAVMPFWDRTIDLLVLTHPDGDHMNAQVEVPQRFAVERALDTITSQQNPDAEPWRTAMQVASAEVVLQHTGGWVDLGDGVSLWVLWPPPNGFNAEDVDNENSLVLKLVYGNFSVLLTGDAGLPSEAGMLAQGLPLASTVLKVGHHGSTTSTGADFLQTVNPVAAVIQVGIDNRYGHPTDEVLQALTGRLLLRNDRQGRIHVWSDGSQMWVDAERGTVNLTEFIR
;
A
#
# COMPACT_ATOMS: atom_id res chain seq x y z
N ASN A 1 16.50 31.52 -3.71
CA ASN A 1 15.28 31.76 -4.52
C ASN A 1 15.18 33.13 -5.20
N LEU A 2 15.80 34.22 -4.70
CA LEU A 2 15.72 35.55 -5.36
C LEU A 2 16.34 35.58 -6.78
N ILE A 3 17.37 34.80 -7.04
CA ILE A 3 18.08 34.75 -8.35
C ILE A 3 17.30 33.93 -9.40
N VAL A 4 16.50 32.97 -8.93
CA VAL A 4 15.68 32.08 -9.77
C VAL A 4 14.31 32.70 -10.05
N SER A 5 13.75 33.45 -9.09
CA SER A 5 12.39 34.00 -9.16
C SER A 5 12.03 34.75 -10.45
N PRO A 6 12.90 35.60 -11.04
CA PRO A 6 12.56 36.34 -12.26
C PRO A 6 12.28 35.45 -13.47
N VAL A 7 12.85 34.24 -13.53
CA VAL A 7 12.67 33.33 -14.68
C VAL A 7 11.50 32.36 -14.49
N GLN A 8 10.95 32.24 -13.28
CA GLN A 8 9.86 31.30 -12.99
C GLN A 8 8.56 31.67 -13.70
N GLY A 9 8.20 32.96 -13.70
CA GLY A 9 7.05 33.44 -14.46
C GLY A 9 7.18 33.16 -15.96
N PHE A 10 8.40 33.24 -16.49
CA PHE A 10 8.69 32.94 -17.89
C PHE A 10 8.51 31.44 -18.20
N ILE A 11 9.00 30.56 -17.32
CA ILE A 11 8.80 29.11 -17.43
C ILE A 11 7.31 28.77 -17.46
N MET A 12 6.53 29.35 -16.53
CA MET A 12 5.09 29.07 -16.44
C MET A 12 4.31 29.56 -17.65
N ILE A 13 4.60 30.75 -18.17
CA ILE A 13 3.90 31.32 -19.33
C ILE A 13 4.19 30.47 -20.58
N TRP A 14 5.46 30.23 -20.90
CA TRP A 14 5.82 29.51 -22.13
C TRP A 14 5.52 28.02 -22.04
N GLY A 15 5.67 27.40 -20.86
CA GLY A 15 5.26 26.03 -20.62
C GLY A 15 3.75 25.84 -20.81
N SER A 16 2.93 26.74 -20.25
CA SER A 16 1.48 26.71 -20.42
C SER A 16 1.06 26.88 -21.89
N ILE A 17 1.67 27.81 -22.62
CA ILE A 17 1.39 28.01 -24.05
C ILE A 17 1.79 26.77 -24.85
N ALA A 18 2.95 26.17 -24.58
CA ALA A 18 3.40 24.97 -25.27
C ALA A 18 2.44 23.78 -25.02
N ILE A 19 1.92 23.63 -23.80
CA ILE A 19 0.92 22.60 -23.46
C ILE A 19 -0.36 22.79 -24.27
N VAL A 20 -0.93 24.01 -24.28
CA VAL A 20 -2.16 24.32 -25.03
C VAL A 20 -1.98 24.04 -26.52
N VAL A 21 -0.86 24.45 -27.09
CA VAL A 21 -0.51 24.22 -28.50
C VAL A 21 -0.30 22.73 -28.80
N GLY A 22 0.29 21.98 -27.87
CA GLY A 22 0.46 20.53 -27.99
C GLY A 22 -0.86 19.77 -27.97
N VAL A 23 -1.76 20.13 -27.05
CA VAL A 23 -3.11 19.54 -26.95
C VAL A 23 -3.96 19.85 -28.19
N ALA A 24 -3.76 21.01 -28.82
CA ALA A 24 -4.40 21.37 -30.08
C ALA A 24 -3.86 20.60 -31.31
N GLY A 25 -2.94 19.64 -31.12
CA GLY A 25 -2.39 18.78 -32.18
C GLY A 25 -1.18 19.37 -32.90
N LEU A 26 -0.69 20.55 -32.51
CA LEU A 26 0.46 21.22 -33.11
C LEU A 26 1.75 20.89 -32.36
N THR A 27 2.06 19.60 -32.25
CA THR A 27 3.16 19.07 -31.41
C THR A 27 4.53 19.64 -31.77
N TRP A 28 4.83 19.82 -33.07
CA TRP A 28 6.10 20.41 -33.51
C TRP A 28 6.27 21.88 -33.10
N VAL A 29 5.17 22.64 -33.06
CA VAL A 29 5.17 24.03 -32.58
C VAL A 29 5.37 24.05 -31.06
N ALA A 30 4.69 23.16 -30.35
CA ALA A 30 4.86 23.00 -28.90
C ALA A 30 6.33 22.69 -28.55
N TRP A 31 6.99 21.80 -29.29
CA TRP A 31 8.42 21.52 -29.13
C TRP A 31 9.31 22.76 -29.29
N LEU A 32 9.04 23.59 -30.30
CA LEU A 32 9.78 24.86 -30.48
C LEU A 32 9.51 25.84 -29.32
N LEU A 33 8.27 25.90 -28.85
CA LEU A 33 7.90 26.74 -27.71
C LEU A 33 8.57 26.28 -26.41
N LEU A 34 8.83 24.99 -26.24
CA LEU A 34 9.54 24.42 -25.08
C LEU A 34 11.03 24.78 -25.03
N LEU A 35 11.63 25.27 -26.12
CA LEU A 35 13.00 25.80 -26.10
C LEU A 35 13.12 27.06 -25.24
N MET A 36 12.03 27.85 -25.14
CA MET A 36 11.97 29.07 -24.34
C MET A 36 12.05 28.80 -22.82
N PRO A 37 11.22 27.94 -22.22
CA PRO A 37 11.35 27.58 -20.80
C PRO A 37 12.61 26.73 -20.54
N TRP A 38 13.11 25.97 -21.53
CA TRP A 38 14.34 25.18 -21.37
C TRP A 38 15.54 26.05 -20.94
N LEU A 39 15.74 27.21 -21.58
CA LEU A 39 16.84 28.11 -21.21
C LEU A 39 16.70 28.61 -19.76
N SER A 40 15.49 28.94 -19.33
CA SER A 40 15.19 29.34 -17.95
C SER A 40 15.32 28.19 -16.95
N LEU A 41 15.03 26.96 -17.36
CA LEU A 41 15.25 25.75 -16.56
C LEU A 41 16.75 25.49 -16.39
N VAL A 42 17.54 25.60 -17.46
CA VAL A 42 19.02 25.48 -17.39
C VAL A 42 19.58 26.51 -16.41
N TRP A 43 19.14 27.77 -16.50
CA TRP A 43 19.52 28.81 -15.55
C TRP A 43 19.14 28.46 -14.11
N THR A 44 17.93 27.94 -13.91
CA THR A 44 17.44 27.52 -12.60
C THR A 44 18.30 26.41 -12.01
N VAL A 45 18.56 25.35 -12.79
CA VAL A 45 19.39 24.21 -12.39
C VAL A 45 20.82 24.66 -12.09
N PHE A 46 21.41 25.48 -12.97
CA PHE A 46 22.73 26.05 -12.74
C PHE A 46 22.78 26.84 -11.43
N THR A 47 21.81 27.72 -11.21
CA THR A 47 21.74 28.55 -10.00
C THR A 47 21.62 27.68 -8.75
N VAL A 48 20.75 26.67 -8.75
CA VAL A 48 20.59 25.75 -7.62
C VAL A 48 21.90 25.01 -7.33
N ARG A 49 22.52 24.39 -8.35
CA ARG A 49 23.80 23.68 -8.20
C ARG A 49 24.91 24.59 -7.70
N TRP A 50 25.00 25.79 -8.25
CA TRP A 50 25.99 26.78 -7.86
C TRP A 50 25.80 27.23 -6.40
N THR A 51 24.56 27.50 -5.98
CA THR A 51 24.27 27.87 -4.58
C THR A 51 24.48 26.71 -3.60
N ALA A 52 24.17 25.48 -4.00
CA ALA A 52 24.37 24.29 -3.19
C ALA A 52 25.86 23.94 -3.02
N ALA A 53 26.71 24.30 -3.98
CA ALA A 53 28.15 24.09 -3.92
C ALA A 53 28.88 25.07 -2.98
N LEU A 54 28.22 26.14 -2.51
CA LEU A 54 28.81 27.05 -1.53
C LEU A 54 28.85 26.38 -0.14
N PRO A 55 29.90 26.63 0.68
CA PRO A 55 29.92 26.19 2.06
C PRO A 55 28.67 26.70 2.80
N TYR A 56 27.96 25.81 3.51
CA TYR A 56 26.66 26.09 4.14
C TYR A 56 25.52 26.42 3.15
N GLY A 57 25.65 26.05 1.87
CA GLY A 57 24.61 26.23 0.84
C GLY A 57 23.30 25.48 1.12
N SER A 58 23.36 24.46 1.98
CA SER A 58 22.22 23.82 2.61
C SER A 58 22.52 23.54 4.08
N VAL A 59 21.53 23.75 4.93
CA VAL A 59 21.54 23.32 6.34
C VAL A 59 20.39 22.34 6.51
N GLU A 60 20.71 21.09 6.87
CA GLU A 60 19.69 20.11 7.19
C GLU A 60 19.06 20.44 8.54
N ILE A 61 17.79 20.82 8.51
CA ILE A 61 17.02 21.07 9.73
C ILE A 61 16.32 19.76 10.09
N MET A 62 16.92 18.97 10.97
CA MET A 62 16.23 17.81 11.55
C MET A 62 15.08 18.30 12.45
N GLY A 63 13.91 17.67 12.31
CA GLY A 63 12.78 17.90 13.23
C GLY A 63 11.77 18.97 12.78
N PHE A 64 11.53 19.11 11.47
CA PHE A 64 10.46 19.98 10.96
C PHE A 64 9.07 19.40 11.29
N ASN A 65 8.54 19.73 12.48
CA ASN A 65 7.23 19.28 12.91
C ASN A 65 6.11 20.23 12.45
N LEU A 66 4.86 19.77 12.54
CA LEU A 66 3.68 20.53 12.13
C LEU A 66 3.61 21.93 12.79
N TRP A 67 4.07 22.07 14.03
CA TRP A 67 4.06 23.35 14.74
C TRP A 67 5.08 24.35 14.19
N MET A 68 6.25 23.89 13.76
CA MET A 68 7.22 24.74 13.06
C MET A 68 6.72 25.19 11.69
N LEU A 69 6.06 24.30 10.94
CA LEU A 69 5.39 24.65 9.68
C LEU A 69 4.35 25.75 9.92
N LEU A 70 3.44 25.53 10.88
CA LEU A 70 2.39 26.49 11.24
C LEU A 70 2.99 27.82 11.72
N GLY A 71 4.05 27.78 12.52
CA GLY A 71 4.75 28.96 13.00
C GLY A 71 5.41 29.77 11.88
N ILE A 72 6.04 29.10 10.90
CA ILE A 72 6.65 29.75 9.73
C ILE A 72 5.58 30.39 8.85
N TYR A 73 4.47 29.71 8.59
CA TYR A 73 3.38 30.29 7.82
C TYR A 73 2.67 31.43 8.56
N ALA A 74 2.50 31.34 9.88
CA ALA A 74 1.99 32.44 10.70
C ALA A 74 2.93 33.66 10.65
N LEU A 75 4.25 33.44 10.73
CA LEU A 75 5.26 34.50 10.61
C LEU A 75 5.23 35.14 9.22
N LEU A 76 5.20 34.33 8.15
CA LEU A 76 5.10 34.82 6.78
C LEU A 76 3.80 35.60 6.57
N MET A 77 2.69 35.15 7.16
CA MET A 77 1.43 35.87 7.15
C MET A 77 1.59 37.23 7.85
N VAL A 78 2.15 37.28 9.06
CA VAL A 78 2.39 38.54 9.77
C VAL A 78 3.30 39.48 8.98
N VAL A 79 4.36 38.97 8.35
CA VAL A 79 5.33 39.76 7.57
C VAL A 79 4.74 40.28 6.27
N TYR A 80 4.03 39.45 5.50
CA TYR A 80 3.37 39.85 4.26
C TYR A 80 2.25 40.85 4.54
N TRP A 81 1.44 40.58 5.57
CA TRP A 81 0.31 41.40 5.96
C TRP A 81 0.71 42.57 6.87
N ARG A 82 2.00 42.77 7.18
CA ARG A 82 2.44 43.80 8.15
C ARG A 82 1.92 45.19 7.80
N GLN A 83 1.87 45.56 6.52
CA GLN A 83 1.36 46.87 6.10
C GLN A 83 -0.17 46.97 6.13
N GLN A 84 -0.90 45.86 5.97
CA GLN A 84 -2.36 45.82 6.15
C GLN A 84 -2.76 45.74 7.62
N ILE A 85 -2.03 45.00 8.45
CA ILE A 85 -2.21 44.91 9.90
C ILE A 85 -1.89 46.28 10.53
N TRP A 86 -0.74 46.87 10.21
CA TRP A 86 -0.33 48.16 10.76
C TRP A 86 -1.09 49.32 10.11
N GLY A 87 -1.46 49.19 8.82
CA GLY A 87 -2.32 50.14 8.12
C GLY A 87 -3.79 50.08 8.56
N GLY A 88 -4.24 48.94 9.10
CA GLY A 88 -5.54 48.78 9.77
C GLY A 88 -5.52 49.24 11.23
N LEU A 89 -4.38 49.15 11.91
CA LEU A 89 -4.19 49.70 13.26
C LEU A 89 -4.07 51.23 13.28
N ARG A 90 -3.42 51.84 12.26
CA ARG A 90 -3.25 53.30 12.13
C ARG A 90 -4.45 54.03 11.54
N ARG A 91 -5.30 53.35 10.78
CA ARG A 91 -6.57 53.89 10.29
C ARG A 91 -7.63 53.56 11.33
N GLY A 92 -7.86 54.48 12.26
CA GLY A 92 -8.97 54.38 13.21
C GLY A 92 -10.29 54.08 12.49
N LEU A 93 -11.07 53.18 13.11
CA LEU A 93 -12.53 52.97 13.08
C LEU A 93 -13.40 53.50 11.90
N GLU A 94 -12.91 53.54 10.66
CA GLU A 94 -13.74 53.83 9.48
C GLU A 94 -13.46 52.90 8.29
N ILE A 95 -13.20 51.62 8.56
CA ILE A 95 -13.34 50.59 7.52
C ILE A 95 -14.78 50.09 7.60
N GLY A 96 -15.64 50.58 6.69
CA GLY A 96 -17.00 50.06 6.57
C GLY A 96 -16.97 48.55 6.30
N ALA A 97 -17.86 47.79 6.95
CA ALA A 97 -17.89 46.32 6.93
C ALA A 97 -17.70 45.69 5.53
N ARG A 98 -18.14 46.36 4.46
CA ARG A 98 -17.98 45.94 3.06
C ARG A 98 -16.52 45.83 2.59
N GLN A 99 -15.63 46.72 3.03
CA GLN A 99 -14.21 46.70 2.64
C GLN A 99 -13.42 45.63 3.40
N LEU A 100 -13.78 45.37 4.67
CA LEU A 100 -13.23 44.27 5.46
C LEU A 100 -13.62 42.90 4.88
N VAL A 101 -14.88 42.77 4.46
CA VAL A 101 -15.38 41.56 3.76
C VAL A 101 -14.65 41.34 2.44
N ALA A 102 -14.42 42.38 1.63
CA ALA A 102 -13.70 42.24 0.36
C ALA A 102 -12.21 41.84 0.54
N LEU A 103 -11.55 42.35 1.58
CA LEU A 103 -10.15 42.04 1.93
C LEU A 103 -9.97 40.61 2.47
N LEU A 104 -10.96 40.06 3.19
CA LEU A 104 -10.94 38.70 3.72
C LEU A 104 -11.52 37.66 2.74
N ALA A 105 -12.50 38.05 1.90
CA ALA A 105 -13.13 37.14 0.96
C ALA A 105 -12.14 36.61 -0.09
N GLY A 106 -11.26 37.45 -0.64
CA GLY A 106 -10.29 37.01 -1.66
C GLY A 106 -9.35 35.87 -1.19
N PRO A 107 -8.60 36.05 -0.08
CA PRO A 107 -7.74 35.02 0.48
C PRO A 107 -8.50 33.78 0.98
N VAL A 108 -9.68 33.96 1.58
CA VAL A 108 -10.51 32.83 2.05
C VAL A 108 -11.02 32.01 0.86
N THR A 109 -11.50 32.67 -0.19
CA THR A 109 -11.92 32.00 -1.42
C THR A 109 -10.74 31.32 -2.11
N ALA A 110 -9.57 31.96 -2.19
CA ALA A 110 -8.37 31.34 -2.76
C ALA A 110 -7.89 30.13 -1.96
N GLY A 111 -7.91 30.22 -0.62
CA GLY A 111 -7.61 29.10 0.27
C GLY A 111 -8.61 27.96 0.12
N ALA A 112 -9.90 28.27 0.06
CA ALA A 112 -10.95 27.28 -0.17
C ALA A 112 -10.82 26.61 -1.54
N LEU A 113 -10.50 27.36 -2.60
CA LEU A 113 -10.25 26.80 -3.93
C LEU A 113 -8.98 25.94 -3.98
N CYS A 114 -7.94 26.30 -3.23
CA CYS A 114 -6.73 25.49 -3.10
C CYS A 114 -7.03 24.16 -2.38
N VAL A 115 -7.73 24.21 -1.25
CA VAL A 115 -8.17 23.00 -0.52
C VAL A 115 -9.09 22.15 -1.39
N ALA A 116 -10.06 22.76 -2.09
CA ALA A 116 -10.92 22.05 -3.01
C ALA A 116 -10.12 21.41 -4.16
N GLY A 117 -9.14 22.13 -4.71
CA GLY A 117 -8.23 21.59 -5.71
C GLY A 117 -7.42 20.39 -5.20
N LEU A 118 -6.86 20.48 -3.99
CA LEU A 118 -6.15 19.37 -3.35
C LEU A 118 -7.06 18.17 -3.08
N VAL A 119 -8.30 18.40 -2.66
CA VAL A 119 -9.30 17.33 -2.45
C VAL A 119 -9.68 16.67 -3.77
N VAL A 120 -9.96 17.46 -4.81
CA VAL A 120 -10.32 16.94 -6.14
C VAL A 120 -9.15 16.16 -6.75
N TRP A 121 -7.95 16.73 -6.76
CA TRP A 121 -6.77 16.03 -7.29
C TRP A 121 -6.37 14.84 -6.44
N GLY A 122 -6.53 14.92 -5.11
CA GLY A 122 -6.36 13.79 -4.22
C GLY A 122 -7.28 12.63 -4.59
N GLY A 123 -8.57 12.92 -4.80
CA GLY A 123 -9.56 11.90 -5.21
C GLY A 123 -9.37 11.36 -6.63
N VAL A 124 -8.77 12.15 -7.54
CA VAL A 124 -8.43 11.70 -8.90
C VAL A 124 -7.19 10.82 -8.90
N LEU A 125 -6.16 11.18 -8.12
CA LEU A 125 -4.89 10.44 -8.04
C LEU A 125 -5.01 9.15 -7.22
N SER A 126 -6.04 9.03 -6.39
CA SER A 126 -6.34 7.83 -5.62
C SER A 126 -7.30 6.87 -6.34
N GLN A 127 -7.69 7.15 -7.58
CA GLN A 127 -8.51 6.21 -8.33
C GLN A 127 -7.67 4.96 -8.63
N PRO A 128 -8.29 3.77 -8.69
CA PRO A 128 -7.63 2.56 -9.15
C PRO A 128 -6.95 2.81 -10.50
N ASP A 129 -5.70 2.37 -10.63
CA ASP A 129 -4.88 2.62 -11.83
C ASP A 129 -5.08 1.56 -12.93
N GLY A 130 -6.01 0.63 -12.71
CA GLY A 130 -6.32 -0.47 -13.62
C GLY A 130 -5.40 -1.70 -13.46
N GLN A 131 -4.59 -1.77 -12.40
CA GLN A 131 -3.69 -2.89 -12.12
C GLN A 131 -4.12 -3.63 -10.85
N LEU A 132 -3.65 -4.88 -10.71
CA LEU A 132 -3.82 -5.65 -9.48
C LEU A 132 -2.67 -5.32 -8.54
N HIS A 133 -2.97 -4.91 -7.31
CA HIS A 133 -1.97 -4.65 -6.26
C HIS A 133 -2.09 -5.69 -5.16
N VAL A 134 -0.95 -6.20 -4.68
CA VAL A 134 -0.82 -7.13 -3.57
C VAL A 134 0.26 -6.61 -2.64
N TYR A 135 -0.15 -6.20 -1.45
CA TYR A 135 0.73 -5.66 -0.42
C TYR A 135 0.88 -6.68 0.70
N PHE A 136 2.11 -7.17 0.90
CA PHE A 136 2.47 -7.94 2.08
C PHE A 136 2.93 -6.95 3.16
N LEU A 137 2.02 -6.64 4.07
CA LEU A 137 2.15 -5.57 5.05
C LEU A 137 3.26 -5.87 6.07
N ASP A 138 3.97 -4.85 6.53
CA ASP A 138 4.96 -4.97 7.61
C ASP A 138 4.31 -4.77 8.98
N ILE A 139 3.59 -5.80 9.41
CA ILE A 139 2.81 -5.83 10.65
C ILE A 139 3.56 -6.46 11.84
N GLY A 140 4.85 -6.74 11.68
CA GLY A 140 5.64 -7.51 12.63
C GLY A 140 5.58 -9.01 12.35
N GLN A 141 5.49 -9.82 13.41
CA GLN A 141 5.29 -11.26 13.26
C GLN A 141 3.82 -11.55 12.93
N GLY A 142 3.61 -12.38 11.92
CA GLY A 142 2.28 -12.72 11.42
C GLY A 142 2.08 -12.45 9.93
N ASP A 143 0.90 -12.81 9.43
CA ASP A 143 0.45 -12.49 8.08
C ASP A 143 -0.57 -11.35 8.07
N GLY A 144 -0.46 -10.55 7.02
CA GLY A 144 -1.31 -9.39 6.77
C GLY A 144 -1.10 -8.97 5.33
N ILE A 145 -2.07 -9.28 4.48
CA ILE A 145 -1.98 -9.10 3.04
C ILE A 145 -3.18 -8.30 2.57
N PHE A 146 -2.93 -7.14 1.98
CA PHE A 146 -3.96 -6.30 1.38
C PHE A 146 -3.90 -6.42 -0.14
N ILE A 147 -5.02 -6.71 -0.77
CA ILE A 147 -5.14 -6.84 -2.23
C ILE A 147 -6.15 -5.80 -2.71
N GLU A 148 -5.78 -5.08 -3.76
CA GLU A 148 -6.67 -4.15 -4.48
C GLU A 148 -6.75 -4.56 -5.95
N THR A 149 -7.97 -4.80 -6.45
CA THR A 149 -8.19 -5.19 -7.85
C THR A 149 -8.11 -3.98 -8.80
N PRO A 150 -8.02 -4.20 -10.13
CA PRO A 150 -8.03 -3.11 -11.12
C PRO A 150 -9.18 -2.10 -10.98
N SER A 151 -10.35 -2.52 -10.52
CA SER A 151 -11.51 -1.65 -10.25
C SER A 151 -11.60 -1.14 -8.81
N GLY A 152 -10.64 -1.48 -7.95
CA GLY A 152 -10.56 -1.01 -6.56
C GLY A 152 -11.29 -1.88 -5.54
N ARG A 153 -11.60 -3.15 -5.84
CA ARG A 153 -12.12 -4.06 -4.81
C ARG A 153 -11.01 -4.48 -3.86
N GLN A 154 -11.35 -4.56 -2.58
CA GLN A 154 -10.38 -4.67 -1.50
C GLN A 154 -10.55 -5.98 -0.74
N VAL A 155 -9.46 -6.75 -0.67
CA VAL A 155 -9.39 -7.98 0.12
C VAL A 155 -8.31 -7.82 1.17
N LEU A 156 -8.66 -8.11 2.43
CA LEU A 156 -7.70 -8.19 3.52
C LEU A 156 -7.61 -9.64 4.00
N ILE A 157 -6.43 -10.24 3.87
CA ILE A 157 -6.14 -11.61 4.32
C ILE A 157 -5.24 -11.53 5.54
N ASP A 158 -5.71 -12.13 6.64
CA ASP A 158 -5.15 -12.01 7.98
C ASP A 158 -4.94 -10.55 8.41
N GLY A 159 -4.34 -10.33 9.57
CA GLY A 159 -4.15 -8.98 10.10
C GLY A 159 -2.98 -8.81 11.05
N GLY A 160 -2.32 -9.90 11.45
CA GLY A 160 -1.27 -9.81 12.45
C GLY A 160 -1.76 -9.83 13.89
N SER A 161 -0.78 -9.75 14.78
CA SER A 161 -0.99 -9.66 16.23
C SER A 161 -1.37 -8.26 16.72
N SER A 162 -1.05 -7.20 15.97
CA SER A 162 -1.14 -5.81 16.41
C SER A 162 -2.10 -4.99 15.54
N PRO A 163 -3.28 -4.60 16.05
CA PRO A 163 -4.17 -3.67 15.36
C PRO A 163 -3.48 -2.37 14.98
N GLN A 164 -2.59 -1.85 15.85
CA GLN A 164 -1.89 -0.60 15.57
C GLN A 164 -0.92 -0.73 14.39
N ALA A 165 -0.23 -1.86 14.25
CA ALA A 165 0.64 -2.11 13.10
C ALA A 165 -0.19 -2.26 11.82
N LEU A 166 -1.24 -3.09 11.87
CA LEU A 166 -2.16 -3.29 10.73
C LEU A 166 -2.75 -1.97 10.22
N PHE A 167 -3.31 -1.15 11.11
CA PHE A 167 -3.93 0.11 10.70
C PHE A 167 -2.92 1.17 10.25
N SER A 168 -1.68 1.13 10.75
CA SER A 168 -0.60 1.97 10.23
C SER A 168 -0.26 1.60 8.78
N GLU A 169 -0.14 0.30 8.51
CA GLU A 169 0.17 -0.23 7.18
C GLU A 169 -0.98 0.01 6.18
N LEU A 170 -2.24 -0.24 6.59
CA LEU A 170 -3.41 0.08 5.77
C LEU A 170 -3.48 1.59 5.49
N GLY A 171 -3.18 2.44 6.47
CA GLY A 171 -3.13 3.89 6.27
C GLY A 171 -2.02 4.38 5.32
N ALA A 172 -1.01 3.54 5.04
CA ALA A 172 0.05 3.83 4.08
C ALA A 172 -0.30 3.43 2.64
N VAL A 173 -1.17 2.43 2.46
CA VAL A 173 -1.54 1.90 1.12
C VAL A 173 -2.95 2.30 0.68
N MET A 174 -3.82 2.68 1.61
CA MET A 174 -5.20 3.07 1.31
C MET A 174 -5.37 4.59 1.37
N PRO A 175 -6.32 5.17 0.58
CA PRO A 175 -6.69 6.56 0.73
C PRO A 175 -7.20 6.86 2.14
N PHE A 176 -6.83 8.01 2.70
CA PHE A 176 -7.14 8.33 4.10
C PHE A 176 -8.64 8.38 4.43
N TRP A 177 -9.52 8.49 3.43
CA TRP A 177 -10.97 8.51 3.59
C TRP A 177 -11.64 7.16 3.33
N ASP A 178 -10.91 6.19 2.77
CA ASP A 178 -11.46 4.88 2.48
C ASP A 178 -11.62 4.08 3.77
N ARG A 179 -12.82 3.53 3.96
CA ARG A 179 -13.24 2.79 5.16
C ARG A 179 -14.01 1.54 4.76
N THR A 180 -13.70 0.95 3.61
CA THR A 180 -14.34 -0.27 3.13
C THR A 180 -13.33 -1.41 3.05
N ILE A 181 -13.78 -2.64 3.25
CA ILE A 181 -13.06 -3.88 2.93
C ILE A 181 -14.13 -4.83 2.38
N ASP A 182 -14.08 -5.14 1.10
CA ASP A 182 -15.13 -5.95 0.46
C ASP A 182 -15.08 -7.41 0.93
N LEU A 183 -13.87 -7.92 1.17
CA LEU A 183 -13.64 -9.30 1.62
C LEU A 183 -12.57 -9.34 2.72
N LEU A 184 -12.97 -9.77 3.92
CA LEU A 184 -12.03 -10.12 4.98
C LEU A 184 -11.79 -11.63 4.95
N VAL A 185 -10.55 -12.08 5.09
CA VAL A 185 -10.24 -13.51 5.09
C VAL A 185 -9.42 -13.82 6.34
N LEU A 186 -9.88 -14.81 7.11
CA LEU A 186 -9.10 -15.41 8.19
C LEU A 186 -8.58 -16.77 7.71
N THR A 187 -7.26 -16.96 7.70
CA THR A 187 -6.68 -18.25 7.27
C THR A 187 -6.83 -19.31 8.35
N HIS A 188 -6.51 -18.97 9.59
CA HIS A 188 -6.63 -19.79 10.79
C HIS A 188 -6.60 -18.87 12.04
N PRO A 189 -6.98 -19.35 13.24
CA PRO A 189 -7.28 -18.50 14.39
C PRO A 189 -6.07 -18.10 15.24
N ASP A 190 -4.84 -18.35 14.79
CA ASP A 190 -3.64 -18.02 15.56
C ASP A 190 -3.49 -16.50 15.76
N GLY A 191 -2.87 -16.14 16.89
CA GLY A 191 -2.84 -14.76 17.36
C GLY A 191 -2.10 -13.80 16.44
N ASP A 192 -1.12 -14.26 15.68
CA ASP A 192 -0.39 -13.49 14.67
C ASP A 192 -1.07 -13.49 13.29
N HIS A 193 -2.28 -14.04 13.17
CA HIS A 193 -3.12 -13.92 11.98
C HIS A 193 -4.42 -13.18 12.30
N MET A 194 -5.08 -13.57 13.40
CA MET A 194 -6.45 -13.16 13.70
C MET A 194 -6.56 -11.86 14.52
N ASN A 195 -5.66 -11.63 15.49
CA ASN A 195 -5.94 -10.70 16.59
C ASN A 195 -6.26 -9.27 16.12
N ALA A 196 -5.51 -8.75 15.16
CA ALA A 196 -5.76 -7.42 14.62
C ALA A 196 -7.07 -7.32 13.83
N GLN A 197 -7.51 -8.42 13.19
CA GLN A 197 -8.76 -8.44 12.43
C GLN A 197 -9.99 -8.25 13.31
N VAL A 198 -9.94 -8.60 14.59
CA VAL A 198 -11.03 -8.38 15.55
C VAL A 198 -11.41 -6.89 15.65
N GLU A 199 -10.45 -5.98 15.42
CA GLU A 199 -10.70 -4.53 15.42
C GLU A 199 -11.09 -3.97 14.04
N VAL A 200 -10.92 -4.71 12.95
CA VAL A 200 -11.16 -4.21 11.58
C VAL A 200 -12.59 -3.69 11.41
N PRO A 201 -13.65 -4.40 11.84
CA PRO A 201 -15.02 -3.90 11.68
C PRO A 201 -15.37 -2.65 12.51
N GLN A 202 -14.52 -2.26 13.46
CA GLN A 202 -14.70 -1.01 14.20
C GLN A 202 -14.28 0.22 13.37
N ARG A 203 -13.47 0.01 12.33
CA ARG A 203 -12.92 1.08 11.48
C ARG A 203 -13.34 0.98 10.02
N PHE A 204 -13.62 -0.22 9.54
CA PHE A 204 -13.97 -0.50 8.16
C PHE A 204 -15.34 -1.18 8.08
N ALA A 205 -16.13 -0.83 7.05
CA ALA A 205 -17.30 -1.59 6.66
C ALA A 205 -16.83 -2.87 5.95
N VAL A 206 -17.13 -4.02 6.55
CA VAL A 206 -16.80 -5.35 6.01
C VAL A 206 -18.07 -5.96 5.42
N GLU A 207 -18.09 -6.20 4.11
CA GLU A 207 -19.28 -6.79 3.44
C GLU A 207 -19.34 -8.30 3.67
N ARG A 208 -18.26 -9.00 3.33
CA ARG A 208 -18.14 -10.46 3.41
C ARG A 208 -16.87 -10.87 4.12
N ALA A 209 -16.92 -12.00 4.80
CA ALA A 209 -15.77 -12.63 5.43
C ALA A 209 -15.66 -14.10 5.03
N LEU A 210 -14.43 -14.60 4.85
CA LEU A 210 -14.14 -16.02 4.65
C LEU A 210 -13.49 -16.61 5.87
N ASP A 211 -13.88 -17.84 6.18
CA ASP A 211 -13.36 -18.62 7.30
C ASP A 211 -13.35 -20.11 6.93
N THR A 212 -12.71 -20.95 7.74
CA THR A 212 -12.73 -22.41 7.56
C THR A 212 -13.66 -23.06 8.58
N ILE A 213 -14.16 -24.28 8.29
CA ILE A 213 -14.95 -25.04 9.26
C ILE A 213 -14.16 -25.32 10.55
N THR A 214 -12.85 -25.51 10.44
CA THR A 214 -11.95 -25.80 11.56
C THR A 214 -11.79 -24.57 12.45
N SER A 215 -11.50 -23.41 11.87
CA SER A 215 -11.43 -22.13 12.59
C SER A 215 -12.77 -21.76 13.23
N GLN A 216 -13.90 -21.99 12.53
CA GLN A 216 -15.23 -21.75 13.08
C GLN A 216 -15.52 -22.58 14.35
N GLN A 217 -14.92 -23.76 14.47
CA GLN A 217 -15.08 -24.66 15.63
C GLN A 217 -14.02 -24.43 16.71
N ASN A 218 -12.96 -23.68 16.41
CA ASN A 218 -11.92 -23.36 17.36
C ASN A 218 -12.42 -22.29 18.38
N PRO A 219 -12.33 -22.53 19.70
CA PRO A 219 -12.65 -21.54 20.72
C PRO A 219 -11.87 -20.24 20.60
N ASP A 220 -10.63 -20.28 20.12
CA ASP A 220 -9.75 -19.12 19.98
C ASP A 220 -10.27 -18.13 18.93
N ALA A 221 -11.04 -18.59 17.94
CA ALA A 221 -11.70 -17.73 16.95
C ALA A 221 -12.97 -17.01 17.46
N GLU A 222 -13.40 -17.23 18.70
CA GLU A 222 -14.62 -16.61 19.24
C GLU A 222 -14.62 -15.07 19.20
N PRO A 223 -13.51 -14.35 19.51
CA PRO A 223 -13.46 -12.90 19.40
C PRO A 223 -13.69 -12.41 17.98
N TRP A 224 -13.13 -13.10 16.97
CA TRP A 224 -13.30 -12.76 15.57
C TRP A 224 -14.73 -13.02 15.10
N ARG A 225 -15.32 -14.17 15.45
CA ARG A 225 -16.73 -14.48 15.15
C ARG A 225 -17.67 -13.44 15.74
N THR A 226 -17.43 -13.05 16.99
CA THR A 226 -18.20 -11.98 17.66
C THR A 226 -18.07 -10.66 16.91
N ALA A 227 -16.86 -10.28 16.50
CA ALA A 227 -16.63 -9.05 15.74
C ALA A 227 -17.38 -9.05 14.40
N MET A 228 -17.34 -10.15 13.63
CA MET A 228 -18.09 -10.27 12.37
C MET A 228 -19.60 -10.24 12.58
N GLN A 229 -20.09 -10.88 13.64
CA GLN A 229 -21.51 -10.87 13.97
C GLN A 229 -22.00 -9.45 14.33
N VAL A 230 -21.23 -8.72 15.15
CA VAL A 230 -21.55 -7.33 15.51
C VAL A 230 -21.53 -6.42 14.27
N ALA A 231 -20.60 -6.68 13.35
CA ALA A 231 -20.49 -5.97 12.08
C ALA A 231 -21.59 -6.32 11.07
N SER A 232 -22.37 -7.39 11.34
CA SER A 232 -23.32 -7.97 10.37
C SER A 232 -22.67 -8.38 9.04
N ALA A 233 -21.40 -8.76 9.06
CA ALA A 233 -20.70 -9.27 7.89
C ALA A 233 -21.19 -10.69 7.55
N GLU A 234 -21.35 -11.01 6.28
CA GLU A 234 -21.68 -12.36 5.84
C GLU A 234 -20.43 -13.25 5.91
N VAL A 235 -20.38 -14.16 6.88
CA VAL A 235 -19.29 -15.15 7.02
C VAL A 235 -19.60 -16.38 6.17
N VAL A 236 -18.74 -16.66 5.20
CA VAL A 236 -18.85 -17.82 4.30
C VAL A 236 -17.72 -18.79 4.60
N LEU A 237 -18.09 -20.02 4.99
CA LEU A 237 -17.12 -21.09 5.18
C LEU A 237 -16.61 -21.58 3.83
N GLN A 238 -15.29 -21.69 3.72
CA GLN A 238 -14.60 -22.11 2.50
C GLN A 238 -13.78 -23.37 2.73
N HIS A 239 -13.57 -24.08 1.63
CA HIS A 239 -12.79 -25.30 1.56
C HIS A 239 -12.28 -25.50 0.12
N THR A 240 -11.40 -26.48 -0.08
CA THR A 240 -10.85 -26.88 -1.38
C THR A 240 -11.94 -26.95 -2.45
N GLY A 241 -11.71 -26.29 -3.58
CA GLY A 241 -12.65 -26.23 -4.72
C GLY A 241 -13.59 -25.02 -4.71
N GLY A 242 -13.64 -24.27 -3.60
CA GLY A 242 -14.29 -22.95 -3.54
C GLY A 242 -13.51 -21.89 -4.30
N TRP A 243 -14.16 -20.78 -4.64
CA TRP A 243 -13.52 -19.60 -5.21
C TRP A 243 -14.41 -18.36 -5.05
N VAL A 244 -13.79 -17.18 -5.17
CA VAL A 244 -14.47 -15.88 -5.16
C VAL A 244 -14.09 -15.09 -6.43
N ASP A 245 -15.11 -14.57 -7.11
CA ASP A 245 -14.94 -13.62 -8.21
C ASP A 245 -14.72 -12.22 -7.67
N LEU A 246 -13.51 -11.68 -7.87
CA LEU A 246 -13.16 -10.33 -7.46
C LEU A 246 -13.39 -9.30 -8.58
N GLY A 247 -13.90 -9.71 -9.76
CA GLY A 247 -14.09 -8.85 -10.92
C GLY A 247 -12.79 -8.63 -11.71
N ASP A 248 -12.89 -7.95 -12.86
CA ASP A 248 -11.75 -7.60 -13.73
C ASP A 248 -10.88 -8.77 -14.22
N GLY A 249 -11.40 -10.00 -14.16
CA GLY A 249 -10.62 -11.21 -14.43
C GLY A 249 -9.71 -11.64 -13.28
N VAL A 250 -9.86 -11.05 -12.10
CA VAL A 250 -9.20 -11.45 -10.85
C VAL A 250 -10.09 -12.45 -10.11
N SER A 251 -9.52 -13.59 -9.73
CA SER A 251 -10.22 -14.62 -8.95
C SER A 251 -9.35 -15.13 -7.80
N LEU A 252 -10.01 -15.48 -6.69
CA LEU A 252 -9.38 -16.04 -5.51
C LEU A 252 -9.87 -17.47 -5.31
N TRP A 253 -9.02 -18.45 -5.58
CA TRP A 253 -9.34 -19.88 -5.50
C TRP A 253 -8.94 -20.45 -4.15
N VAL A 254 -9.78 -21.32 -3.60
CA VAL A 254 -9.52 -22.02 -2.35
C VAL A 254 -8.95 -23.39 -2.65
N LEU A 255 -7.69 -23.61 -2.26
CA LEU A 255 -6.98 -24.87 -2.49
C LEU A 255 -7.02 -25.79 -1.27
N TRP A 256 -7.13 -25.23 -0.06
CA TRP A 256 -7.13 -25.98 1.20
C TRP A 256 -7.92 -25.20 2.26
N PRO A 257 -8.51 -25.82 3.30
CA PRO A 257 -8.54 -27.25 3.65
C PRO A 257 -9.66 -28.06 2.97
N PRO A 258 -9.69 -29.41 3.10
CA PRO A 258 -10.81 -30.23 2.66
C PRO A 258 -12.12 -29.86 3.37
N PRO A 259 -13.30 -30.22 2.81
CA PRO A 259 -14.61 -29.79 3.32
C PRO A 259 -14.91 -30.14 4.79
N ASN A 260 -14.32 -31.22 5.31
CA ASN A 260 -14.52 -31.69 6.68
C ASN A 260 -13.34 -31.36 7.60
N GLY A 261 -12.47 -30.43 7.17
CA GLY A 261 -11.18 -30.21 7.78
C GLY A 261 -10.18 -31.34 7.50
N PHE A 262 -8.98 -31.17 8.04
CA PHE A 262 -7.86 -32.08 7.91
C PHE A 262 -7.39 -32.50 9.30
N ASN A 263 -7.28 -33.81 9.51
CA ASN A 263 -6.86 -34.35 10.79
C ASN A 263 -5.32 -34.40 10.86
N ALA A 264 -4.74 -33.57 11.72
CA ALA A 264 -3.31 -33.48 11.96
C ALA A 264 -3.02 -33.20 13.45
N GLU A 265 -1.76 -33.29 13.85
CA GLU A 265 -1.35 -32.95 15.23
C GLU A 265 -1.54 -31.46 15.52
N ASP A 266 -1.10 -30.61 14.58
CA ASP A 266 -1.37 -29.17 14.58
C ASP A 266 -2.62 -28.91 13.72
N VAL A 267 -3.78 -28.86 14.38
CA VAL A 267 -5.06 -28.78 13.68
C VAL A 267 -5.23 -27.40 13.02
N ASP A 268 -4.74 -26.33 13.63
CA ASP A 268 -5.01 -24.97 13.15
C ASP A 268 -4.17 -24.65 11.91
N ASN A 269 -2.85 -24.85 12.00
CA ASN A 269 -1.95 -24.59 10.88
C ASN A 269 -2.27 -25.47 9.68
N GLU A 270 -2.51 -26.76 9.91
CA GLU A 270 -2.83 -27.71 8.84
C GLU A 270 -4.25 -27.57 8.28
N ASN A 271 -5.04 -26.65 8.83
CA ASN A 271 -6.32 -26.24 8.27
C ASN A 271 -6.33 -24.78 7.81
N SER A 272 -5.14 -24.15 7.68
CA SER A 272 -5.01 -22.83 7.05
C SER A 272 -5.75 -22.77 5.72
N LEU A 273 -6.51 -21.70 5.52
CA LEU A 273 -7.15 -21.42 4.23
C LEU A 273 -6.07 -21.07 3.19
N VAL A 274 -5.65 -22.05 2.39
CA VAL A 274 -4.68 -21.83 1.30
C VAL A 274 -5.41 -21.27 0.09
N LEU A 275 -4.98 -20.09 -0.35
CA LEU A 275 -5.61 -19.34 -1.43
C LEU A 275 -4.66 -19.17 -2.62
N LYS A 276 -5.23 -19.19 -3.82
CA LYS A 276 -4.54 -18.83 -5.05
C LYS A 276 -5.24 -17.66 -5.73
N LEU A 277 -4.58 -16.50 -5.72
CA LEU A 277 -5.00 -15.33 -6.48
C LEU A 277 -4.55 -15.48 -7.93
N VAL A 278 -5.45 -15.28 -8.90
CA VAL A 278 -5.17 -15.41 -10.33
C VAL A 278 -5.65 -14.17 -11.07
N TYR A 279 -4.78 -13.59 -11.91
CA TYR A 279 -5.09 -12.50 -12.83
C TYR A 279 -4.28 -12.64 -14.13
N GLY A 280 -4.95 -13.01 -15.22
CA GLY A 280 -4.28 -13.33 -16.49
C GLY A 280 -3.25 -14.45 -16.32
N ASN A 281 -1.98 -14.16 -16.63
CA ASN A 281 -0.85 -15.07 -16.48
C ASN A 281 -0.13 -14.93 -15.12
N PHE A 282 -0.54 -13.96 -14.29
CA PHE A 282 0.02 -13.72 -12.97
C PHE A 282 -0.77 -14.48 -11.89
N SER A 283 -0.06 -15.04 -10.91
CA SER A 283 -0.72 -15.64 -9.75
C SER A 283 0.12 -15.62 -8.48
N VAL A 284 -0.57 -15.56 -7.34
CA VAL A 284 0.02 -15.59 -6.00
C VAL A 284 -0.55 -16.76 -5.22
N LEU A 285 0.31 -17.62 -4.67
CA LEU A 285 -0.09 -18.65 -3.70
C LEU A 285 0.11 -18.12 -2.28
N LEU A 286 -0.97 -18.09 -1.50
CA LEU A 286 -1.03 -17.61 -0.12
C LEU A 286 -1.33 -18.80 0.77
N THR A 287 -0.34 -19.25 1.54
CA THR A 287 -0.41 -20.52 2.26
C THR A 287 -0.89 -20.39 3.71
N GLY A 288 -0.96 -19.16 4.25
CA GLY A 288 -0.96 -18.97 5.69
C GLY A 288 0.18 -19.77 6.31
N ASP A 289 -0.17 -20.59 7.30
CA ASP A 289 0.77 -21.41 8.06
C ASP A 289 0.65 -22.91 7.76
N ALA A 290 0.04 -23.26 6.63
CA ALA A 290 -0.01 -24.63 6.12
C ALA A 290 1.38 -25.29 6.14
N GLY A 291 1.49 -26.42 6.84
CA GLY A 291 2.73 -27.17 7.01
C GLY A 291 2.87 -28.34 6.05
N LEU A 292 3.93 -29.14 6.26
CA LEU A 292 4.27 -30.30 5.43
C LEU A 292 3.10 -31.31 5.24
N PRO A 293 2.27 -31.63 6.26
CA PRO A 293 1.07 -32.45 6.08
C PRO A 293 0.07 -31.89 5.06
N SER A 294 -0.27 -30.61 5.14
CA SER A 294 -1.18 -29.94 4.22
C SER A 294 -0.59 -29.87 2.82
N GLU A 295 0.70 -29.54 2.72
CA GLU A 295 1.44 -29.55 1.44
C GLU A 295 1.38 -30.92 0.77
N ALA A 296 1.66 -31.99 1.52
CA ALA A 296 1.55 -33.36 1.01
C ALA A 296 0.11 -33.70 0.59
N GLY A 297 -0.89 -33.23 1.33
CA GLY A 297 -2.31 -33.38 0.98
C GLY A 297 -2.66 -32.69 -0.34
N MET A 298 -2.22 -31.45 -0.53
CA MET A 298 -2.42 -30.69 -1.77
C MET A 298 -1.72 -31.33 -2.97
N LEU A 299 -0.49 -31.83 -2.78
CA LEU A 299 0.27 -32.55 -3.80
C LEU A 299 -0.41 -33.87 -4.19
N ALA A 300 -0.86 -34.65 -3.21
CA ALA A 300 -1.52 -35.94 -3.45
C ALA A 300 -2.84 -35.78 -4.23
N GLN A 301 -3.53 -34.66 -4.05
CA GLN A 301 -4.75 -34.33 -4.79
C GLN A 301 -4.48 -33.71 -6.18
N GLY A 302 -3.23 -33.41 -6.52
CA GLY A 302 -2.86 -32.79 -7.79
C GLY A 302 -3.44 -31.37 -7.95
N LEU A 303 -3.50 -30.61 -6.85
CA LEU A 303 -4.04 -29.25 -6.89
C LEU A 303 -3.13 -28.31 -7.72
N PRO A 304 -3.70 -27.26 -8.34
CA PRO A 304 -2.96 -26.38 -9.25
C PRO A 304 -2.07 -25.38 -8.49
N LEU A 305 -0.97 -25.86 -7.91
CA LEU A 305 -0.09 -25.10 -7.01
C LEU A 305 0.87 -24.13 -7.71
N ALA A 306 1.17 -24.34 -9.00
CA ALA A 306 2.12 -23.52 -9.74
C ALA A 306 1.72 -22.03 -9.71
N SER A 307 2.62 -21.16 -9.22
CA SER A 307 2.33 -19.74 -9.04
C SER A 307 3.53 -18.83 -9.29
N THR A 308 3.29 -17.58 -9.69
CA THR A 308 4.36 -16.59 -9.93
C THR A 308 5.02 -16.18 -8.62
N VAL A 309 4.19 -15.92 -7.60
CA VAL A 309 4.63 -15.51 -6.26
C VAL A 309 4.14 -16.53 -5.24
N LEU A 310 5.01 -16.86 -4.27
CA LEU A 310 4.67 -17.67 -3.11
C LEU A 310 4.80 -16.83 -1.84
N LYS A 311 3.73 -16.70 -1.05
CA LYS A 311 3.89 -16.44 0.39
C LYS A 311 4.43 -17.73 0.99
N VAL A 312 5.65 -17.69 1.50
CA VAL A 312 6.30 -18.81 2.19
C VAL A 312 5.52 -19.22 3.44
N GLY A 313 5.23 -20.51 3.57
CA GLY A 313 4.45 -21.06 4.68
C GLY A 313 5.06 -20.72 6.04
N HIS A 314 4.21 -20.48 7.03
CA HIS A 314 4.56 -20.45 8.45
C HIS A 314 5.81 -19.60 8.74
N HIS A 315 5.82 -18.40 8.16
CA HIS A 315 6.89 -17.41 8.26
C HIS A 315 8.32 -17.90 7.91
N GLY A 316 8.44 -19.03 7.21
CA GLY A 316 9.70 -19.70 6.91
C GLY A 316 10.18 -20.67 7.99
N SER A 317 9.25 -21.32 8.70
CA SER A 317 9.51 -22.46 9.58
C SER A 317 9.92 -23.71 8.81
N THR A 318 10.76 -24.56 9.41
CA THR A 318 11.12 -25.90 8.87
C THR A 318 9.95 -26.87 8.80
N THR A 319 8.83 -26.55 9.45
CA THR A 319 7.59 -27.35 9.41
C THR A 319 6.75 -27.09 8.16
N SER A 320 7.23 -26.26 7.24
CA SER A 320 6.54 -25.86 6.01
C SER A 320 7.54 -25.66 4.86
N THR A 321 7.02 -25.36 3.68
CA THR A 321 7.78 -25.11 2.45
C THR A 321 8.69 -26.28 2.09
N GLY A 322 8.11 -27.49 2.07
CA GLY A 322 8.79 -28.72 1.71
C GLY A 322 9.33 -28.70 0.27
N ALA A 323 10.37 -29.49 0.01
CA ALA A 323 11.07 -29.47 -1.28
C ALA A 323 10.14 -29.82 -2.48
N ASP A 324 9.33 -30.87 -2.36
CA ASP A 324 8.40 -31.30 -3.42
C ASP A 324 7.30 -30.26 -3.66
N PHE A 325 6.82 -29.61 -2.59
CA PHE A 325 5.85 -28.52 -2.66
C PHE A 325 6.46 -27.31 -3.38
N LEU A 326 7.62 -26.84 -2.93
CA LEU A 326 8.31 -25.71 -3.53
C LEU A 326 8.69 -25.97 -5.00
N GLN A 327 9.04 -27.21 -5.35
CA GLN A 327 9.29 -27.62 -6.73
C GLN A 327 8.01 -27.57 -7.58
N THR A 328 6.86 -27.95 -7.02
CA THR A 328 5.57 -27.93 -7.73
C THR A 328 5.02 -26.51 -7.88
N VAL A 329 5.18 -25.67 -6.85
CA VAL A 329 4.82 -24.24 -6.92
C VAL A 329 5.70 -23.50 -7.93
N ASN A 330 7.00 -23.81 -7.94
CA ASN A 330 8.02 -23.21 -8.81
C ASN A 330 7.92 -21.68 -8.95
N PRO A 331 7.96 -20.92 -7.84
CA PRO A 331 7.72 -19.48 -7.90
C PRO A 331 8.94 -18.71 -8.39
N VAL A 332 8.68 -17.59 -9.06
CA VAL A 332 9.72 -16.61 -9.45
C VAL A 332 10.14 -15.78 -8.24
N ALA A 333 9.16 -15.38 -7.42
CA ALA A 333 9.38 -14.64 -6.17
C ALA A 333 8.79 -15.35 -4.96
N ALA A 334 9.49 -15.28 -3.84
CA ALA A 334 9.06 -15.82 -2.56
C ALA A 334 9.06 -14.70 -1.51
N VAL A 335 7.90 -14.47 -0.90
CA VAL A 335 7.70 -13.46 0.15
C VAL A 335 7.59 -14.15 1.50
N ILE A 336 8.43 -13.75 2.45
CA ILE A 336 8.40 -14.21 3.83
C ILE A 336 7.86 -13.06 4.68
N GLN A 337 6.64 -13.22 5.18
CA GLN A 337 6.10 -12.32 6.20
C GLN A 337 6.64 -12.75 7.56
N VAL A 338 7.50 -11.91 8.12
CA VAL A 338 8.24 -12.17 9.36
C VAL A 338 8.67 -10.83 9.96
N GLY A 339 8.58 -10.72 11.29
CA GLY A 339 8.92 -9.50 12.00
C GLY A 339 10.42 -9.35 12.27
N ILE A 340 10.92 -8.11 12.32
CA ILE A 340 12.31 -7.82 12.72
C ILE A 340 12.66 -8.31 14.13
N ASP A 341 11.68 -8.31 15.03
CA ASP A 341 11.80 -8.76 16.43
C ASP A 341 11.27 -10.19 16.62
N ASN A 342 11.23 -10.99 15.54
CA ASN A 342 10.77 -12.37 15.59
C ASN A 342 11.60 -13.21 16.58
N ARG A 343 10.91 -13.87 17.52
CA ARG A 343 11.52 -14.73 18.56
C ARG A 343 11.45 -16.22 18.24
N TYR A 344 10.73 -16.60 17.19
CA TYR A 344 10.53 -17.99 16.78
C TYR A 344 11.74 -18.57 16.01
N GLY A 345 12.70 -17.71 15.63
CA GLY A 345 13.89 -18.13 14.88
C GLY A 345 13.64 -18.32 13.38
N HIS A 346 12.54 -17.74 12.87
CA HIS A 346 12.18 -17.76 11.46
C HIS A 346 12.67 -16.49 10.73
N PRO A 347 12.87 -16.56 9.40
CA PRO A 347 12.94 -17.80 8.61
C PRO A 347 14.21 -18.58 8.96
N THR A 348 14.14 -19.91 8.90
CA THR A 348 15.28 -20.77 9.19
C THR A 348 16.27 -20.80 8.03
N ASP A 349 17.54 -21.09 8.32
CA ASP A 349 18.58 -21.19 7.28
C ASP A 349 18.26 -22.27 6.23
N GLU A 350 17.59 -23.35 6.63
CA GLU A 350 17.15 -24.42 5.73
C GLU A 350 16.14 -23.91 4.70
N VAL A 351 15.10 -23.17 5.14
CA VAL A 351 14.12 -22.58 4.23
C VAL A 351 14.78 -21.53 3.33
N LEU A 352 15.65 -20.69 3.88
CA LEU A 352 16.39 -19.70 3.09
C LEU A 352 17.25 -20.36 2.01
N GLN A 353 17.90 -21.49 2.33
CA GLN A 353 18.69 -22.24 1.39
C GLN A 353 17.80 -22.87 0.29
N ALA A 354 16.64 -23.43 0.65
CA ALA A 354 15.69 -24.01 -0.30
C ALA A 354 15.14 -22.98 -1.30
N LEU A 355 15.00 -21.72 -0.87
CA LEU A 355 14.53 -20.61 -1.69
C LEU A 355 15.61 -19.98 -2.59
N THR A 356 16.86 -20.45 -2.52
CA THR A 356 17.95 -19.96 -3.39
C THR A 356 17.58 -20.08 -4.87
N GLY A 357 17.94 -19.06 -5.66
CA GLY A 357 17.62 -18.99 -7.09
C GLY A 357 16.26 -18.35 -7.41
N ARG A 358 15.55 -17.86 -6.39
CA ARG A 358 14.29 -17.10 -6.51
C ARG A 358 14.49 -15.68 -6.00
N LEU A 359 13.62 -14.76 -6.41
CA LEU A 359 13.59 -13.42 -5.84
C LEU A 359 13.04 -13.50 -4.41
N LEU A 360 13.93 -13.39 -3.42
CA LEU A 360 13.58 -13.49 -2.01
C LEU A 360 13.25 -12.11 -1.42
N LEU A 361 12.05 -11.97 -0.86
CA LEU A 361 11.52 -10.75 -0.27
C LEU A 361 11.09 -11.03 1.18
N ARG A 362 11.47 -10.18 2.13
CA ARG A 362 11.21 -10.40 3.56
C ARG A 362 10.85 -9.10 4.26
N ASN A 363 9.76 -9.09 5.03
CA ASN A 363 9.32 -7.89 5.75
C ASN A 363 10.36 -7.38 6.77
N ASP A 364 11.04 -8.29 7.49
CA ASP A 364 12.08 -7.93 8.46
C ASP A 364 13.27 -7.16 7.86
N ARG A 365 13.55 -7.33 6.56
CA ARG A 365 14.64 -6.64 5.86
C ARG A 365 14.16 -5.46 5.03
N GLN A 366 13.01 -5.62 4.38
CA GLN A 366 12.57 -4.77 3.29
C GLN A 366 11.30 -3.98 3.62
N GLY A 367 10.75 -4.15 4.83
CA GLY A 367 9.48 -3.55 5.21
C GLY A 367 8.34 -4.09 4.36
N ARG A 368 7.31 -3.27 4.14
CA ARG A 368 6.19 -3.64 3.29
C ARG A 368 6.67 -4.00 1.89
N ILE A 369 6.22 -5.15 1.39
CA ILE A 369 6.49 -5.59 0.02
C ILE A 369 5.26 -5.31 -0.82
N HIS A 370 5.45 -4.60 -1.93
CA HIS A 370 4.39 -4.31 -2.90
C HIS A 370 4.67 -5.06 -4.19
N VAL A 371 3.75 -5.94 -4.57
CA VAL A 371 3.74 -6.62 -5.86
C VAL A 371 2.54 -6.13 -6.63
N TRP A 372 2.70 -5.74 -7.89
CA TRP A 372 1.57 -5.39 -8.74
C TRP A 372 1.70 -5.94 -10.15
N SER A 373 0.57 -6.06 -10.84
CA SER A 373 0.51 -6.71 -12.16
C SER A 373 -0.61 -6.15 -13.03
N ASP A 374 -0.35 -6.11 -14.34
CA ASP A 374 -1.35 -5.84 -15.39
C ASP A 374 -1.99 -7.12 -15.96
N GLY A 375 -1.72 -8.27 -15.33
CA GLY A 375 -2.17 -9.60 -15.75
C GLY A 375 -1.23 -10.28 -16.75
N SER A 376 -0.18 -9.60 -17.21
CA SER A 376 0.86 -10.16 -18.10
C SER A 376 2.26 -10.01 -17.52
N GLN A 377 2.56 -8.87 -16.91
CA GLN A 377 3.82 -8.56 -16.25
C GLN A 377 3.61 -8.35 -14.76
N MET A 378 4.68 -8.56 -13.99
CA MET A 378 4.73 -8.32 -12.56
C MET A 378 5.83 -7.31 -12.28
N TRP A 379 5.56 -6.40 -11.36
CA TRP A 379 6.55 -5.49 -10.78
C TRP A 379 6.56 -5.63 -9.27
N VAL A 380 7.68 -5.27 -8.66
CA VAL A 380 7.92 -5.40 -7.22
C VAL A 380 8.63 -4.15 -6.73
N ASP A 381 8.16 -3.64 -5.59
CA ASP A 381 8.81 -2.61 -4.81
C ASP A 381 8.81 -3.01 -3.33
N ALA A 382 9.69 -2.37 -2.55
CA ALA A 382 9.75 -2.56 -1.12
C ALA A 382 9.97 -1.24 -0.38
N GLU A 383 9.34 -1.10 0.78
CA GLU A 383 9.42 0.12 1.59
C GLU A 383 10.85 0.46 2.01
N ARG A 384 11.68 -0.55 2.28
CA ARG A 384 13.05 -0.41 2.78
C ARG A 384 14.04 -1.18 1.91
N GLY A 385 15.22 -0.58 1.73
CA GLY A 385 16.32 -1.18 0.99
C GLY A 385 16.12 -1.16 -0.53
N THR A 386 17.16 -1.56 -1.27
CA THR A 386 17.07 -1.74 -2.72
C THR A 386 16.70 -3.19 -3.02
N VAL A 387 15.55 -3.42 -3.66
CA VAL A 387 15.26 -4.71 -4.29
C VAL A 387 16.22 -4.85 -5.47
N ASN A 388 17.13 -5.81 -5.39
CA ASN A 388 18.12 -6.03 -6.44
C ASN A 388 17.46 -6.79 -7.61
N LEU A 389 16.61 -6.09 -8.38
CA LEU A 389 15.84 -6.65 -9.50
C LEU A 389 16.72 -7.12 -10.68
N THR A 390 18.01 -6.76 -10.68
CA THR A 390 18.97 -7.03 -11.75
C THR A 390 19.25 -8.52 -12.01
N GLU A 391 18.85 -9.43 -11.12
CA GLU A 391 19.06 -10.87 -11.29
C GLU A 391 17.91 -11.60 -12.02
N PHE A 392 16.75 -10.96 -12.25
CA PHE A 392 15.54 -11.68 -12.70
C PHE A 392 14.90 -11.18 -14.02
N ILE A 393 15.51 -10.21 -14.71
CA ILE A 393 15.09 -9.77 -16.06
C ILE A 393 15.84 -10.55 -17.16
N ARG A 394 15.92 -11.89 -17.08
CA ARG A 394 16.49 -12.70 -18.18
C ARG A 394 15.57 -13.81 -18.63
#